data_AF-A0A925TIE9-F1
#
_entry.id   AF-A0A925TIE9-F1
#
_cell.length_a   1.000
_cell.length_b   1.000
_cell.length_c   1.000
_cell.angle_alpha   90.00
_cell.angle_beta   90.00
_cell.angle_gamma   90.00
#
_symmetry.space_group_name_H-M   'P 1'
#
loop_
_entity.id
_entity.type
_entity.pdbx_description
1 polymer ?
#
loop_
_entity_poly.entity_id
_entity_poly.type
_entity_poly.pdbx_seq_one_letter_code
_entity_poly.pdbx_strand_id
1 'polypeptide(L)'
;YRIEFRASPRFGANAFALPSGVIVVTDELVKLAADDAEILGVIAHECGHVYHRHILRSVLQNSAIVVVVTLVTGDVSSASAIGGAVPAFLLQSRFSREFEAESDAHAIELMQRAGVPTKHLAIMLESLEKSHRPKADGDDDKAGMMDYISSHPPTRERVQAIREADDAK
;
A
#
# COMPACT_ATOMS: atom_id res chain seq x y z
N TYR A 1 -3.93 8.31 14.21
CA TYR A 1 -3.82 6.95 13.67
C TYR A 1 -3.74 5.96 14.82
N ARG A 2 -4.22 4.73 14.63
CA ARG A 2 -3.98 3.62 15.57
C ARG A 2 -3.15 2.55 14.86
N ILE A 3 -1.98 2.22 15.41
CA ILE A 3 -1.08 1.23 14.81
C ILE A 3 -1.35 -0.11 15.48
N GLU A 4 -1.55 -1.16 14.67
CA GLU A 4 -1.80 -2.51 15.15
C GLU A 4 -0.81 -3.50 14.51
N PHE A 5 -0.05 -4.19 15.35
CA PHE A 5 0.84 -5.27 14.90
C PHE A 5 0.07 -6.59 14.85
N ARG A 6 0.23 -7.34 13.76
CA ARG A 6 -0.50 -8.57 13.48
C ARG A 6 0.41 -9.59 12.79
N ALA A 7 0.59 -10.76 13.39
CA ALA A 7 1.15 -11.90 12.67
C ALA A 7 0.21 -12.32 11.54
N SER A 8 0.72 -12.44 10.31
CA SER A 8 -0.05 -13.05 9.22
C SER A 8 0.83 -13.87 8.29
N PRO A 9 0.87 -15.21 8.50
CA PRO A 9 1.59 -16.12 7.63
C PRO A 9 1.13 -16.05 6.16
N ARG A 10 -0.10 -15.60 5.92
CA ARG A 10 -0.68 -15.45 4.58
C ARG A 10 -0.19 -14.18 3.88
N PHE A 11 -0.08 -13.06 4.60
CA PHE A 11 0.25 -11.76 4.00
C PHE A 11 1.75 -11.50 3.90
N GLY A 12 2.59 -12.24 4.64
CA GLY A 12 4.02 -12.00 4.66
C GLY A 12 4.36 -10.60 5.17
N ALA A 13 5.50 -10.05 4.72
CA ALA A 13 5.94 -8.71 5.10
C ALA A 13 5.05 -7.64 4.44
N ASN A 14 4.21 -6.96 5.21
CA ASN A 14 3.17 -6.09 4.66
C ASN A 14 2.75 -5.01 5.68
N ALA A 15 2.22 -3.89 5.18
CA ALA A 15 1.47 -2.92 5.96
C ALA A 15 0.32 -2.36 5.10
N PHE A 16 -0.78 -1.99 5.73
CA PHE A 16 -1.89 -1.33 5.05
C PHE A 16 -2.73 -0.48 6.00
N ALA A 17 -3.25 0.62 5.46
CA ALA A 17 -4.20 1.48 6.13
C ALA A 17 -5.67 1.07 5.89
N LEU A 18 -6.48 1.13 6.94
CA LEU A 18 -7.94 1.04 6.87
C LEU A 18 -8.58 2.42 6.83
N PRO A 19 -9.79 2.58 6.24
CA PRO A 19 -10.50 3.86 6.19
C PRO A 19 -10.77 4.50 7.56
N SER A 20 -10.82 3.68 8.62
CA SER A 20 -10.98 4.13 10.00
C SER A 20 -9.73 4.80 10.59
N GLY A 21 -8.61 4.82 9.87
CA GLY A 21 -7.32 5.35 10.33
C GLY A 21 -6.52 4.37 11.20
N VAL A 22 -6.89 3.08 11.17
CA VAL A 22 -6.07 1.98 11.69
C VAL A 22 -5.03 1.60 10.65
N ILE A 23 -3.77 1.54 11.04
CA ILE A 23 -2.66 1.06 10.21
C ILE A 23 -2.25 -0.30 10.76
N VAL A 24 -2.35 -1.33 9.94
CA VAL A 24 -1.92 -2.69 10.28
C VAL A 24 -0.51 -2.88 9.76
N VAL A 25 0.38 -3.36 10.64
CA VAL A 25 1.76 -3.72 10.29
C VAL A 25 1.96 -5.20 10.60
N THR A 26 2.48 -5.97 9.66
CA THR A 26 2.72 -7.39 9.91
C THR A 26 4.00 -7.63 10.69
N ASP A 27 4.02 -8.66 11.53
CA ASP A 27 5.22 -9.06 12.28
C ASP A 27 6.37 -9.43 11.32
N GLU A 28 6.05 -9.96 10.15
CA GLU A 28 6.99 -10.25 9.08
C GLU A 28 7.63 -8.99 8.49
N LEU A 29 6.89 -7.87 8.41
CA LEU A 29 7.45 -6.57 8.01
C LEU A 29 8.48 -6.10 9.03
N VAL A 30 8.13 -6.20 10.31
CA VAL A 30 9.02 -5.81 11.42
C VAL A 30 10.30 -6.65 11.41
N LYS A 31 10.19 -7.95 11.14
CA LYS A 31 11.36 -8.85 11.01
C LYS A 31 12.20 -8.58 9.77
N LEU A 32 11.60 -8.01 8.71
CA LEU A 32 12.29 -7.68 7.48
C LEU A 32 13.09 -6.38 7.59
N ALA A 33 12.60 -5.42 8.38
CA ALA A 33 13.24 -4.14 8.60
C ALA A 33 14.56 -4.31 9.38
N ALA A 34 15.61 -3.61 8.93
CA ALA A 34 16.90 -3.59 9.60
C ALA A 34 17.01 -2.45 10.63
N ASP A 35 16.12 -1.45 10.55
CA ASP A 35 16.08 -0.26 11.39
C ASP A 35 14.63 0.18 11.63
N ASP A 36 14.32 0.67 12.82
CA ASP A 36 12.98 1.16 13.16
C ASP A 36 12.52 2.31 12.25
N ALA A 37 13.44 3.11 11.72
CA ALA A 37 13.16 4.19 10.78
C ALA A 37 12.61 3.68 9.44
N GLU A 38 12.92 2.44 9.04
CA GLU A 38 12.34 1.79 7.85
C GLU A 38 10.85 1.50 8.06
N ILE A 39 10.50 1.02 9.26
CA ILE A 39 9.11 0.79 9.68
C ILE A 39 8.36 2.13 9.75
N LEU A 40 8.98 3.16 10.34
CA LEU A 40 8.41 4.51 10.39
C LEU A 40 8.17 5.08 9.00
N GLY A 41 9.06 4.83 8.04
CA GLY A 41 8.87 5.22 6.64
C GLY A 41 7.61 4.61 6.04
N VAL A 42 7.44 3.30 6.18
CA VAL A 42 6.23 2.60 5.70
C VAL A 42 4.97 3.13 6.39
N ILE A 43 5.01 3.32 7.71
CA ILE A 43 3.87 3.89 8.45
C ILE A 43 3.53 5.32 7.97
N ALA A 44 4.54 6.14 7.66
CA ALA A 44 4.34 7.48 7.11
C ALA A 44 3.67 7.43 5.74
N HIS A 45 4.07 6.48 4.89
CA HIS A 45 3.42 6.21 3.60
C HIS A 45 1.95 5.78 3.78
N GLU A 46 1.66 4.85 4.71
CA GLU A 46 0.28 4.44 5.01
C GLU A 46 -0.57 5.59 5.58
N CYS A 47 0.03 6.50 6.37
CA CYS A 47 -0.63 7.72 6.80
C CYS A 47 -1.01 8.61 5.61
N GLY A 48 -0.18 8.66 4.57
CA GLY A 48 -0.48 9.28 3.28
C GLY A 48 -1.79 8.76 2.69
N HIS A 49 -1.93 7.43 2.57
CA HIS A 49 -3.17 6.82 2.05
C HIS A 49 -4.42 7.20 2.84
N VAL A 50 -4.33 7.28 4.17
CA VAL A 50 -5.45 7.71 5.02
C VAL A 50 -5.74 9.20 4.85
N TYR A 51 -4.71 10.04 4.92
CA TYR A 51 -4.83 11.50 4.82
C TYR A 51 -5.51 11.89 3.51
N HIS A 52 -5.06 11.26 2.43
CA HIS A 52 -5.58 11.43 1.10
C HIS A 52 -6.88 10.65 0.86
N ARG A 53 -7.34 9.78 1.77
CA ARG A 53 -8.57 8.98 1.60
C ARG A 53 -8.56 8.14 0.31
N HIS A 54 -7.42 7.58 -0.06
CA HIS A 54 -7.25 6.88 -1.34
C HIS A 54 -8.26 5.74 -1.52
N ILE A 55 -8.51 4.94 -0.48
CA ILE A 55 -9.53 3.87 -0.52
C ILE A 55 -10.91 4.41 -0.87
N LEU A 56 -11.34 5.50 -0.24
CA LEU A 56 -12.65 6.09 -0.52
C LEU A 56 -12.72 6.61 -1.96
N ARG A 57 -11.67 7.30 -2.42
CA ARG A 57 -11.57 7.79 -3.80
C ARG A 57 -11.63 6.63 -4.80
N SER A 58 -10.91 5.54 -4.57
CA SER A 58 -10.94 4.34 -5.39
C SER A 58 -12.32 3.70 -5.45
N VAL A 59 -13.00 3.55 -4.30
CA VAL A 59 -14.36 3.02 -4.23
C VAL A 59 -15.33 3.89 -5.02
N LEU A 60 -15.25 5.21 -4.89
CA LEU A 60 -16.10 6.16 -5.62
C LEU A 60 -15.86 6.13 -7.13
N GLN A 61 -14.59 6.15 -7.56
CA GLN A 61 -14.21 6.05 -8.97
C GLN A 61 -14.75 4.78 -9.61
N ASN A 62 -14.63 3.63 -8.93
CA ASN A 62 -15.12 2.36 -9.45
C ASN A 62 -16.64 2.23 -9.38
N SER A 63 -17.28 2.79 -8.36
CA SER A 63 -18.75 2.83 -8.27
C SER A 63 -19.36 3.64 -9.41
N ALA A 64 -18.73 4.76 -9.78
CA ALA A 64 -19.15 5.55 -10.94
C ALA A 64 -19.07 4.74 -12.25
N ILE A 65 -18.01 3.94 -12.42
CA ILE A 65 -17.87 3.03 -13.56
C ILE A 65 -19.02 2.02 -13.59
N VAL A 66 -19.35 1.39 -12.45
CA VAL A 66 -20.47 0.44 -12.36
C VAL A 66 -21.79 1.10 -12.75
N VAL A 67 -22.07 2.30 -12.26
CA VAL A 67 -23.28 3.06 -12.63
C VAL A 67 -23.33 3.34 -14.13
N VAL A 68 -22.23 3.78 -14.73
CA VAL A 68 -22.14 4.03 -16.18
C VAL A 68 -22.39 2.75 -16.97
N VAL A 69 -21.76 1.64 -16.59
CA VAL A 69 -21.97 0.33 -17.23
C VAL A 69 -23.44 -0.06 -17.14
N THR A 70 -24.07 0.02 -15.97
CA THR A 70 -25.49 -0.29 -15.80
C THR A 70 -26.39 0.60 -16.64
N LEU A 71 -26.11 1.91 -16.77
CA LEU A 71 -26.88 2.81 -17.62
C LEU A 71 -26.77 2.46 -19.12
N VAL A 72 -25.59 2.00 -19.56
CA VAL A 72 -25.34 1.63 -20.95
C VAL A 72 -25.89 0.24 -21.29
N THR A 73 -25.76 -0.73 -20.38
CA THR A 73 -26.11 -2.14 -20.64
C THR A 73 -27.49 -2.54 -20.13
N GLY A 74 -28.08 -1.75 -19.22
CA GLY A 74 -29.31 -2.09 -18.51
C GLY A 74 -29.14 -3.17 -17.44
N ASP A 75 -27.92 -3.64 -17.17
CA ASP A 75 -27.67 -4.72 -16.22
C ASP A 75 -27.59 -4.22 -14.77
N VAL A 76 -28.70 -4.39 -14.05
CA VAL A 76 -28.87 -4.03 -12.63
C VAL A 76 -28.18 -5.01 -11.67
N SER A 77 -27.82 -6.22 -12.13
CA SER A 77 -27.07 -7.22 -11.34
C SER A 77 -25.71 -6.66 -10.89
N SER A 78 -25.11 -5.83 -11.76
CA SER A 78 -23.85 -5.13 -11.51
C SER A 78 -23.93 -4.11 -10.37
N ALA A 79 -25.11 -3.49 -10.13
CA ALA A 79 -25.28 -2.48 -9.09
C ALA A 79 -25.35 -3.07 -7.67
N SER A 80 -25.95 -4.27 -7.50
CA SER A 80 -26.00 -4.97 -6.21
C SER A 80 -24.64 -5.49 -5.71
N ALA A 81 -23.65 -5.61 -6.60
CA ALA A 81 -22.31 -6.09 -6.26
C ALA A 81 -21.49 -5.10 -5.42
N ILE A 82 -21.84 -3.80 -5.43
CA ILE A 82 -21.01 -2.74 -4.83
C ILE A 82 -20.88 -2.90 -3.31
N GLY A 83 -21.97 -3.23 -2.60
CA GLY A 83 -21.97 -3.32 -1.13
C GLY A 83 -21.16 -4.49 -0.56
N GLY A 84 -21.15 -5.63 -1.26
CA GLY A 84 -20.38 -6.82 -0.87
C GLY A 84 -18.95 -6.84 -1.41
N ALA A 85 -18.64 -6.01 -2.42
CA ALA A 85 -17.34 -5.99 -3.06
C ALA A 85 -16.29 -5.16 -2.30
N VAL A 86 -16.67 -4.27 -1.35
CA VAL A 86 -15.69 -3.41 -0.66
C VAL A 86 -14.59 -4.20 0.07
N PRO A 87 -14.87 -5.27 0.84
CA PRO A 87 -13.82 -6.06 1.47
C PRO A 87 -12.92 -6.79 0.46
N ALA A 88 -13.49 -7.33 -0.62
CA ALA A 88 -12.72 -7.96 -1.69
C ALA A 88 -11.88 -6.94 -2.48
N PHE A 89 -12.40 -5.73 -2.65
CA PHE A 89 -11.73 -4.61 -3.30
C PHE A 89 -10.50 -4.17 -2.51
N LEU A 90 -10.61 -4.03 -1.19
CA LEU A 90 -9.45 -3.72 -0.33
C LEU A 90 -8.31 -4.74 -0.49
N LEU A 91 -8.65 -6.02 -0.69
CA LEU A 91 -7.68 -7.09 -0.89
C LEU A 91 -7.07 -7.11 -2.30
N GLN A 92 -7.71 -6.50 -3.30
CA GLN A 92 -7.26 -6.51 -4.70
C GLN A 92 -6.87 -5.14 -5.24
N SER A 93 -6.97 -4.09 -4.42
CA SER A 93 -6.74 -2.71 -4.84
C SER A 93 -5.27 -2.49 -5.13
N ARG A 94 -4.93 -2.36 -6.41
CA ARG A 94 -3.72 -1.67 -6.84
C ARG A 94 -4.02 -0.18 -6.80
N PHE A 95 -3.27 0.60 -6.04
CA PHE A 95 -3.44 2.05 -6.07
C PHE A 95 -2.84 2.62 -7.37
N SER A 96 -3.39 3.75 -7.83
CA SER A 96 -2.87 4.43 -9.01
C SER A 96 -1.49 5.00 -8.74
N ARG A 97 -0.72 5.27 -9.80
CA ARG A 97 0.60 5.92 -9.69
C ARG A 97 0.48 7.29 -9.02
N GLU A 98 -0.57 8.04 -9.31
CA GLU A 98 -0.88 9.30 -8.62
C GLU A 98 -1.08 9.11 -7.11
N PHE A 99 -1.79 8.07 -6.68
CA PHE A 99 -2.02 7.82 -5.25
C PHE A 99 -0.74 7.42 -4.52
N GLU A 100 0.11 6.61 -5.16
CA GLU A 100 1.43 6.30 -4.61
C GLU A 100 2.31 7.56 -4.48
N ALA A 101 2.29 8.43 -5.49
CA ALA A 101 3.04 9.68 -5.47
C ALA A 101 2.53 10.66 -4.39
N GLU A 102 1.21 10.79 -4.22
CA GLU A 102 0.60 11.56 -3.12
C GLU A 102 1.03 11.02 -1.75
N SER A 103 0.99 9.69 -1.56
CA SER A 103 1.41 9.05 -0.31
C SER A 103 2.91 9.19 -0.04
N ASP A 104 3.76 9.03 -1.05
CA ASP A 104 5.21 9.21 -0.92
C ASP A 104 5.57 10.66 -0.57
N ALA A 105 4.94 11.64 -1.24
CA ALA A 105 5.16 13.06 -0.93
C ALA A 105 4.75 13.39 0.51
N HIS A 106 3.62 12.86 0.97
CA HIS A 106 3.17 13.01 2.35
C HIS A 106 4.13 12.33 3.35
N ALA A 107 4.63 11.13 3.02
CA ALA A 107 5.58 10.40 3.85
C ALA A 107 6.90 11.17 4.00
N ILE A 108 7.43 11.68 2.89
CA ILE A 108 8.63 12.52 2.85
C ILE A 108 8.47 13.73 3.78
N GLU A 109 7.38 14.47 3.64
CA GLU A 109 7.10 15.64 4.49
C GLU A 109 7.03 15.25 5.97
N LEU A 110 6.31 14.17 6.30
CA LEU A 110 6.14 13.72 7.67
C LEU A 110 7.46 13.25 8.30
N MET A 111 8.26 12.49 7.56
CA MET A 111 9.58 12.02 8.00
C MET A 111 10.55 13.19 8.19
N GLN A 112 10.59 14.13 7.26
CA GLN A 112 11.43 15.33 7.36
C GLN A 112 11.09 16.16 8.60
N ARG A 113 9.79 16.40 8.86
CA ARG A 113 9.30 17.09 10.06
C ARG A 113 9.63 16.35 11.35
N ALA A 114 9.62 15.01 11.32
CA ALA A 114 10.00 14.16 12.45
C ALA A 114 11.52 14.01 12.63
N GLY A 115 12.34 14.59 11.76
CA GLY A 115 13.79 14.45 11.79
C GLY A 115 14.30 13.07 11.35
N VAL A 116 13.46 12.25 10.73
CA VAL A 116 13.81 10.91 10.23
C VAL A 116 14.29 11.02 8.79
N PRO A 117 15.45 10.42 8.42
CA PRO A 117 15.93 10.42 7.03
C PRO A 117 14.96 9.67 6.09
N THR A 118 14.60 10.28 4.96
CA THR A 118 13.60 9.70 4.02
C THR A 118 14.12 8.49 3.29
N LYS A 119 15.45 8.33 3.18
CA LYS A 119 16.09 7.14 2.58
C LYS A 119 15.65 5.83 3.23
N HIS A 120 15.21 5.83 4.48
CA HIS A 120 14.74 4.62 5.16
C HIS A 120 13.45 4.06 4.53
N LEU A 121 12.56 4.93 4.03
CA LEU A 121 11.41 4.47 3.24
C LEU A 121 11.87 3.81 1.94
N ALA A 122 12.84 4.41 1.22
CA ALA A 122 13.38 3.83 0.00
C ALA A 122 14.05 2.46 0.23
N ILE A 123 14.82 2.33 1.32
CA ILE A 123 15.44 1.05 1.71
C ILE A 123 14.35 0.00 1.98
N MET A 124 13.29 0.37 2.70
CA MET A 124 12.22 -0.58 3.03
C MET A 124 11.44 -1.04 1.79
N LEU A 125 11.16 -0.12 0.86
CA LEU A 125 10.52 -0.45 -0.43
C LEU A 125 11.35 -1.45 -1.23
N GLU A 126 12.67 -1.29 -1.26
CA GLU A 126 13.58 -2.24 -1.93
C GLU A 126 13.63 -3.61 -1.20
N SER A 127 13.62 -3.61 0.14
CA SER A 127 13.57 -4.84 0.94
C SER A 127 12.28 -5.61 0.70
N LEU A 128 11.15 -4.90 0.64
CA LEU A 128 9.85 -5.46 0.29
C LEU A 128 9.82 -6.01 -1.14
N GLU A 129 10.42 -5.30 -2.10
CA GLU A 129 10.54 -5.80 -3.47
C GLU A 129 11.27 -7.15 -3.49
N LYS A 130 12.39 -7.26 -2.78
CA LYS A 130 13.22 -8.47 -2.72
C LYS A 130 12.51 -9.62 -2.01
N SER A 131 11.79 -9.34 -0.91
CA SER A 131 11.14 -10.40 -0.11
C SER A 131 9.99 -11.10 -0.82
N HIS A 132 9.39 -10.47 -1.83
CA HIS A 132 8.24 -11.00 -2.57
C HIS A 132 8.57 -11.43 -4.01
N ARG A 133 9.84 -11.37 -4.44
CA ARG A 133 10.23 -11.94 -5.73
C ARG A 133 10.00 -13.47 -5.71
N PRO A 134 9.36 -14.05 -6.74
CA PRO A 134 9.22 -15.50 -6.83
C PRO A 134 10.60 -16.16 -6.79
N LYS A 135 10.76 -17.19 -5.95
CA LYS A 135 11.98 -18.01 -6.01
C LYS A 135 11.96 -18.81 -7.31
N ALA A 136 13.10 -18.88 -7.99
CA ALA A 136 13.24 -19.45 -9.33
C ALA A 136 13.05 -20.98 -9.41
N ASP A 137 13.00 -21.66 -8.26
CA ASP A 137 12.85 -23.12 -8.19
C ASP A 137 11.40 -23.48 -7.88
N GLY A 138 10.73 -24.05 -8.88
CA GLY A 138 9.30 -24.32 -8.92
C GLY A 138 8.79 -25.21 -7.78
N ASP A 139 7.94 -24.60 -6.96
CA ASP A 139 6.99 -25.30 -6.10
C ASP A 139 5.70 -24.44 -6.09
N ASP A 140 4.71 -24.89 -6.86
CA ASP A 140 3.45 -24.20 -7.19
C ASP A 140 2.43 -24.15 -6.01
N ASP A 141 2.88 -24.26 -4.77
CA ASP A 141 2.00 -24.42 -3.59
C ASP A 141 2.31 -23.46 -2.42
N LYS A 142 2.55 -22.16 -2.71
CA LYS A 142 2.48 -21.11 -1.67
C LYS A 142 1.56 -19.97 -2.05
N ALA A 143 0.29 -20.15 -1.68
CA ALA A 143 -0.77 -19.15 -1.60
C ALA A 143 -0.48 -18.01 -0.57
N GLY A 144 0.68 -17.37 -0.68
CA GLY A 144 1.08 -16.14 0.02
C GLY A 144 1.78 -15.14 -0.91
N MET A 145 1.70 -15.38 -2.22
CA MET A 145 2.14 -14.45 -3.24
C MET A 145 1.13 -13.30 -3.33
N MET A 146 1.62 -12.06 -3.31
CA MET A 146 0.97 -10.90 -3.96
C MET A 146 -0.09 -10.11 -3.18
N ASP A 147 0.22 -9.58 -1.99
CA ASP A 147 -0.60 -8.50 -1.41
C ASP A 147 0.10 -7.13 -1.33
N TYR A 148 1.23 -6.93 -0.64
CA TYR A 148 1.86 -5.58 -0.60
C TYR A 148 2.36 -5.09 -1.97
N ILE A 149 3.16 -5.90 -2.69
CA ILE A 149 3.61 -5.54 -4.05
C ILE A 149 2.44 -5.47 -5.04
N SER A 150 1.37 -6.19 -4.76
CA SER A 150 0.16 -6.07 -5.58
C SER A 150 -0.48 -4.71 -5.38
N SER A 151 -0.63 -4.25 -4.14
CA SER A 151 -1.28 -2.98 -3.84
C SER A 151 -0.40 -1.75 -4.11
N HIS A 152 0.89 -1.82 -3.76
CA HIS A 152 1.87 -0.73 -3.84
C HIS A 152 3.20 -1.20 -4.47
N PRO A 153 3.25 -1.47 -5.80
CA PRO A 153 4.49 -1.90 -6.43
C PRO A 153 5.55 -0.79 -6.33
N PRO A 154 6.74 -1.07 -5.76
CA PRO A 154 7.82 -0.10 -5.76
C PRO A 154 8.32 0.09 -7.19
N THR A 155 8.47 1.35 -7.61
CA THR A 155 9.08 1.69 -8.90
C THR A 155 10.44 2.31 -8.64
N ARG A 156 11.37 2.13 -9.59
CA ARG A 156 12.70 2.78 -9.52
C ARG A 156 12.58 4.30 -9.38
N GLU A 157 11.60 4.88 -10.06
CA GLU A 157 11.29 6.32 -10.02
C GLU A 157 10.90 6.78 -8.61
N ARG A 158 9.99 6.05 -7.93
CA ARG A 158 9.59 6.37 -6.55
C ARG A 158 10.76 6.29 -5.58
N VAL A 159 11.51 5.18 -5.65
CA VAL A 159 12.69 4.95 -4.80
C VAL A 159 13.71 6.07 -5.00
N GLN A 160 13.95 6.48 -6.24
CA GLN A 160 14.86 7.57 -6.55
C GLN A 160 14.37 8.91 -5.99
N ALA A 161 13.11 9.27 -6.22
CA ALA A 161 12.52 10.51 -5.72
C ALA A 161 12.60 10.61 -4.18
N ILE A 162 12.36 9.51 -3.47
CA ILE A 162 12.46 9.45 -2.00
C ILE A 162 13.89 9.67 -1.51
N ARG A 163 14.89 9.15 -2.22
CA ARG A 163 16.31 9.33 -1.90
C ARG A 163 16.76 10.76 -2.17
N GLU A 164 16.38 11.33 -3.30
CA GLU A 164 16.70 12.73 -3.65
C GLU A 164 16.13 13.73 -2.63
N ALA A 165 14.96 13.43 -2.04
CA ALA A 165 14.38 14.24 -0.97
C ALA A 165 15.15 14.17 0.37
N ASP A 166 15.99 13.15 0.57
CA ASP A 166 16.87 13.02 1.75
C ASP A 166 18.08 13.96 1.62
N ASP A 167 18.64 14.02 0.40
CA ASP A 167 19.85 14.77 0.07
C ASP A 167 19.62 16.29 -0.02
N ALA A 168 18.37 16.73 -0.19
CA ALA A 168 17.98 18.14 -0.29
C ALA A 168 17.86 18.88 1.06
N LYS A 169 18.29 18.25 2.16
CA LYS A 169 18.14 18.72 3.55
C LYS A 169 19.40 19.40 4.07
#